data_AF-H3D1R3-F1
#
_entry.id   AF-H3D1R3-F1
#
_cell.length_a   1.000
_cell.length_b   1.000
_cell.length_c   1.000
_cell.angle_alpha   90.00
_cell.angle_beta   90.00
_cell.angle_gamma   90.00
#
_symmetry.space_group_name_H-M   'P 1'
#
loop_
_entity.id
_entity.type
_entity.pdbx_description
1 polymer ?
#
loop_
_entity_poly.entity_id
_entity_poly.type
_entity_poly.pdbx_seq_one_letter_code
_entity_poly.pdbx_strand_id
1 'polypeptide(L)'
;PTAGNRCRGYYDVMGQWDPPFNCNAGIYLFCCGSCFYRFCCQFKGHSLDQNSCSNYDTPVWANTGRPAAPVTEVHQEPDRDQTHMIVYIICGVVAIMVLVGIFTKLGLEKS
;
A
#
# COMPACT_ATOMS: atom_id res chain seq x y z
N PRO A 1 3.26 -29.04 4.98
CA PRO A 1 2.45 -27.81 5.14
C PRO A 1 1.09 -28.13 5.79
N THR A 2 0.95 -27.85 7.09
CA THR A 2 -0.33 -28.03 7.81
C THR A 2 -1.39 -27.12 7.20
N ALA A 3 -2.51 -27.69 6.76
CA ALA A 3 -3.58 -27.01 6.02
C ALA A 3 -4.21 -25.79 6.75
N GLY A 4 -3.88 -25.54 8.02
CA GLY A 4 -4.41 -24.42 8.83
C GLY A 4 -3.63 -23.10 8.72
N ASN A 5 -2.42 -23.12 8.15
CA ASN A 5 -1.52 -21.95 8.16
C ASN A 5 -1.59 -21.09 6.89
N ARG A 6 -2.44 -21.42 5.92
CA ARG A 6 -2.54 -20.64 4.67
C ARG A 6 -3.95 -20.12 4.49
N CYS A 7 -4.07 -18.80 4.31
CA CYS A 7 -5.28 -18.21 3.79
C CYS A 7 -5.26 -18.28 2.26
N ARG A 8 -6.31 -18.88 1.68
CA ARG A 8 -6.53 -18.89 0.23
C ARG A 8 -6.89 -17.48 -0.24
N GLY A 9 -6.70 -17.21 -1.53
CA GLY A 9 -7.19 -15.97 -2.13
C GLY A 9 -8.73 -15.93 -2.06
N TYR A 10 -9.29 -14.73 -2.18
CA TYR A 10 -10.73 -14.52 -2.15
C TYR A 10 -11.10 -13.16 -2.75
N TYR A 11 -12.36 -13.04 -3.19
CA TYR A 11 -12.95 -11.75 -3.51
C TYR A 11 -13.60 -11.15 -2.26
N ASP A 12 -13.25 -9.92 -1.90
CA ASP A 12 -13.86 -9.20 -0.78
C ASP A 12 -15.28 -8.69 -1.12
N VAL A 13 -15.91 -7.98 -0.18
CA VAL A 13 -17.26 -7.40 -0.39
C VAL A 13 -17.28 -6.29 -1.45
N MET A 14 -16.11 -5.74 -1.81
CA MET A 14 -15.93 -4.74 -2.85
C MET A 14 -15.56 -5.37 -4.20
N GLY A 15 -15.55 -6.70 -4.30
CA GLY A 15 -15.15 -7.42 -5.51
C GLY A 15 -13.68 -7.28 -5.86
N GLN A 16 -12.85 -6.82 -4.91
CA GLN A 16 -11.40 -6.81 -5.05
C GLN A 16 -10.86 -8.22 -4.79
N TRP A 17 -9.91 -8.66 -5.63
CA TRP A 17 -9.19 -9.90 -5.41
C TRP A 17 -8.07 -9.72 -4.38
N ASP A 18 -8.21 -10.37 -3.24
CA ASP A 18 -7.16 -10.49 -2.23
C ASP A 18 -6.33 -11.77 -2.46
N PRO A 19 -5.00 -11.66 -2.67
CA PRO A 19 -4.16 -12.82 -2.95
C PRO A 19 -3.98 -13.74 -1.72
N PRO A 20 -3.67 -15.03 -1.93
CA PRO A 20 -3.38 -15.94 -0.83
C PRO A 20 -2.12 -15.54 -0.06
N PHE A 21 -2.12 -15.76 1.26
CA PHE A 21 -0.98 -15.50 2.14
C PHE A 21 -0.78 -16.60 3.17
N ASN A 22 0.44 -16.73 3.69
CA ASN A 22 0.79 -17.71 4.72
C ASN A 22 0.85 -17.05 6.10
N CYS A 23 0.24 -17.69 7.08
CA CYS A 23 0.31 -17.39 8.50
C CYS A 23 1.49 -18.14 9.13
N ASN A 24 2.64 -17.48 9.15
CA ASN A 24 3.88 -17.98 9.74
C ASN A 24 4.60 -16.93 10.61
N ALA A 25 3.91 -15.83 10.94
CA ALA A 25 4.47 -14.73 11.72
C ALA A 25 4.29 -14.99 13.22
N GLY A 26 5.33 -15.47 13.89
CA GLY A 26 5.33 -15.71 15.33
C GLY A 26 4.22 -16.66 15.78
N ILE A 27 3.32 -16.16 16.63
CA ILE A 27 2.19 -16.93 17.18
C ILE A 27 0.96 -16.94 16.26
N TYR A 28 0.95 -16.13 15.19
CA TYR A 28 -0.17 -15.99 14.25
C TYR A 28 -0.09 -17.07 13.17
N LEU A 29 -0.55 -18.27 13.52
CA LEU A 29 -0.40 -19.47 12.70
C LEU A 29 -1.70 -19.93 12.02
N PHE A 30 -2.84 -19.29 12.30
CA PHE A 30 -4.13 -19.75 11.81
C PHE A 30 -4.79 -18.71 10.90
N CYS A 31 -5.44 -19.17 9.84
CA CYS A 31 -6.29 -18.32 9.01
C CYS A 31 -7.64 -18.10 9.70
N CYS A 32 -8.00 -16.85 9.98
CA CYS A 32 -9.17 -16.46 10.74
C CYS A 32 -9.93 -15.34 10.02
N GLY A 33 -11.14 -15.00 10.51
CA GLY A 33 -11.98 -13.95 9.94
C GLY A 33 -13.24 -14.51 9.27
N SER A 34 -13.57 -14.02 8.08
CA SER A 34 -14.73 -14.42 7.30
C SER A 34 -14.33 -14.78 5.86
N CYS A 35 -15.27 -15.31 5.08
CA CYS A 35 -15.00 -15.59 3.67
C CYS A 35 -14.51 -14.35 2.90
N PHE A 36 -15.02 -13.16 3.23
CA PHE A 36 -14.73 -11.87 2.56
C PHE A 36 -13.68 -10.99 3.26
N TYR A 37 -13.10 -11.45 4.37
CA TYR A 37 -12.04 -10.74 5.06
C TYR A 37 -11.22 -11.70 5.91
N ARG A 38 -9.99 -12.01 5.48
CA ARG A 38 -9.13 -13.01 6.12
C ARG A 38 -7.90 -12.35 6.73
N PHE A 39 -7.48 -12.86 7.88
CA PHE A 39 -6.26 -12.43 8.58
C PHE A 39 -5.66 -13.57 9.39
N CYS A 40 -4.39 -13.42 9.80
CA CYS A 40 -3.73 -14.41 10.65
C CYS A 40 -4.05 -14.17 12.13
N CYS A 41 -4.46 -15.22 12.85
CA CYS A 41 -4.72 -15.17 14.29
C CYS A 41 -3.99 -16.27 15.07
N GLN A 42 -3.90 -16.10 16.40
CA GLN A 42 -3.16 -17.01 17.29
C GLN A 42 -3.96 -18.28 17.66
N PHE A 43 -5.27 -18.20 17.75
CA PHE A 43 -6.09 -19.25 18.34
C PHE A 43 -6.80 -20.07 17.28
N LYS A 44 -6.54 -21.38 17.26
CA LYS A 44 -7.18 -22.32 16.32
C LYS A 44 -8.71 -22.35 16.44
N GLY A 45 -9.26 -22.11 17.64
CA GLY A 45 -10.73 -22.09 17.84
C GLY A 45 -11.46 -21.02 17.02
N HIS A 46 -10.73 -19.98 16.58
CA HIS A 46 -11.26 -18.91 15.73
C HIS A 46 -10.86 -19.09 14.25
N SER A 47 -10.27 -20.24 13.89
CA SER A 47 -9.88 -20.49 12.51
C SER A 47 -11.10 -20.55 11.61
N LEU A 48 -11.04 -19.84 10.49
CA LEU A 48 -12.05 -19.88 9.46
C LEU A 48 -12.01 -21.24 8.75
N ASP A 49 -13.15 -21.92 8.68
CA ASP A 49 -13.31 -23.04 7.74
C ASP A 49 -13.39 -22.49 6.33
N GLN A 50 -12.25 -22.43 5.66
CA GLN A 50 -12.19 -21.90 4.31
C GLN A 50 -12.96 -22.79 3.33
N ASN A 51 -13.18 -24.08 3.61
CA ASN A 51 -13.84 -24.99 2.66
C ASN A 51 -15.34 -24.70 2.52
N SER A 52 -15.92 -23.99 3.49
CA SER A 52 -17.31 -23.52 3.40
C SER A 52 -17.47 -22.23 2.57
N CYS A 53 -16.37 -21.62 2.10
CA CYS A 53 -16.42 -20.40 1.30
C CYS A 53 -16.54 -20.72 -0.21
N SER A 54 -17.23 -19.85 -0.95
CA SER A 54 -17.40 -19.96 -2.42
C SER A 54 -16.95 -18.71 -3.19
N ASN A 55 -16.44 -17.69 -2.49
CA ASN A 55 -16.03 -16.40 -3.07
C ASN A 55 -14.61 -16.44 -3.67
N TYR A 56 -14.35 -17.47 -4.46
CA TYR A 56 -13.08 -17.68 -5.17
C TYR A 56 -13.15 -17.24 -6.63
N ASP A 57 -14.36 -17.22 -7.19
CA ASP A 57 -14.61 -16.73 -8.55
C ASP A 57 -15.03 -15.26 -8.51
N THR A 58 -14.62 -14.50 -9.52
CA THR A 58 -15.03 -13.09 -9.67
C THR A 58 -16.56 -13.05 -9.68
N PRO A 59 -17.19 -12.25 -8.80
CA PRO A 59 -18.64 -12.20 -8.78
C PRO A 59 -19.17 -11.68 -10.13
N VAL A 60 -20.35 -12.15 -10.54
CA VAL A 60 -20.92 -11.88 -11.88
C VAL A 60 -21.01 -10.38 -12.19
N TRP A 61 -21.29 -9.55 -11.18
CA TRP A 61 -21.35 -8.10 -11.30
C TRP A 61 -19.97 -7.45 -11.54
N ALA A 62 -18.87 -8.08 -11.11
CA ALA A 62 -17.50 -7.63 -11.30
C ALA A 62 -16.84 -8.24 -12.55
N ASN A 63 -17.49 -9.24 -13.18
CA ASN A 63 -17.12 -9.72 -14.52
C ASN A 63 -17.58 -8.74 -15.60
N THR A 64 -17.26 -7.45 -15.46
CA THR A 64 -17.22 -6.57 -16.61
C THR A 64 -16.10 -7.12 -17.49
N GLY A 65 -16.47 -7.68 -18.65
CA GLY A 65 -15.48 -8.18 -19.61
C GLY A 65 -14.37 -7.15 -19.79
N ARG A 66 -13.12 -7.62 -20.03
CA ARG A 66 -11.92 -6.76 -20.15
C ARG A 66 -12.34 -5.40 -20.70
N PRO A 67 -12.14 -4.30 -19.95
CA PRO A 67 -12.30 -2.97 -20.52
C PRO A 67 -11.58 -2.98 -21.86
N ALA A 68 -12.21 -2.44 -22.91
CA ALA A 68 -11.53 -2.24 -24.19
C ALA A 68 -10.13 -1.71 -23.87
N ALA A 69 -9.10 -2.37 -24.44
CA ALA A 69 -7.71 -2.10 -24.10
C ALA A 69 -7.56 -0.60 -23.94
N PRO A 70 -7.10 -0.10 -22.77
CA PRO A 70 -7.02 1.32 -22.54
C PRO A 70 -6.28 1.88 -23.74
N VAL A 71 -6.94 2.78 -24.48
CA VAL A 71 -6.23 3.66 -25.39
C VAL A 71 -5.15 4.23 -24.49
N THR A 72 -3.89 3.98 -24.83
CA THR A 72 -2.73 4.43 -24.06
C THR A 72 -2.70 5.95 -24.07
N GLU A 73 -3.62 6.58 -23.36
CA GLU A 73 -3.36 7.84 -22.71
C GLU A 73 -2.54 7.44 -21.50
N VAL A 74 -1.23 7.53 -21.71
CA VAL A 74 -0.21 7.57 -20.68
C VAL A 74 -0.79 8.37 -19.52
N HIS A 75 -1.24 7.68 -18.47
CA HIS A 75 -1.50 8.32 -17.19
C HIS A 75 -0.12 8.75 -16.72
N GLN A 76 0.25 9.97 -17.11
CA GLN A 76 1.43 10.63 -16.62
C GLN A 76 1.22 10.76 -15.13
N GLU A 77 1.85 9.87 -14.35
CA GLU A 77 1.82 9.92 -12.90
C GLU A 77 2.19 11.33 -12.47
N PRO A 78 1.24 12.12 -11.93
CA PRO A 78 1.58 13.44 -11.48
C PRO A 78 2.37 13.27 -10.18
N ASP A 79 3.66 13.55 -10.29
CA ASP A 79 4.21 14.65 -9.51
C ASP A 79 4.43 14.43 -8.00
N ARG A 80 4.54 13.18 -7.52
CA ARG A 80 5.00 12.98 -6.13
C ARG A 80 6.45 13.43 -5.95
N ASP A 81 7.28 13.30 -6.99
CA ASP A 81 8.69 13.69 -6.95
C ASP A 81 8.89 15.22 -7.01
N GLN A 82 8.03 15.93 -7.74
CA GLN A 82 8.13 17.39 -7.87
C GLN A 82 7.79 18.14 -6.58
N THR A 83 6.92 17.60 -5.72
CA THR A 83 6.65 18.24 -4.42
C THR A 83 7.89 18.19 -3.51
N HIS A 84 8.59 17.05 -3.48
CA HIS A 84 9.85 16.93 -2.74
C HIS A 84 10.95 17.80 -3.36
N MET A 85 11.09 17.81 -4.69
CA MET A 85 12.05 18.66 -5.41
C MET A 85 11.84 20.16 -5.13
N ILE A 86 10.59 20.65 -5.20
CA ILE A 86 10.26 22.06 -4.94
C ILE A 86 10.64 22.46 -3.50
N VAL A 87 10.34 21.62 -2.51
CA VAL A 87 10.68 21.88 -1.10
C VAL A 87 12.19 21.97 -0.89
N TYR A 88 12.98 21.07 -1.50
CA TYR A 88 14.44 21.11 -1.40
C TYR A 88 15.04 22.38 -2.02
N ILE A 89 14.53 22.81 -3.18
CA ILE A 89 15.00 24.04 -3.85
C ILE A 89 14.73 25.26 -2.97
N ILE A 90 13.52 25.41 -2.45
CA ILE A 90 13.15 26.56 -1.59
C ILE A 90 14.00 26.56 -0.31
N CYS A 91 14.14 25.41 0.34
CA CYS A 91 14.96 25.29 1.55
C CYS A 91 16.44 25.65 1.29
N GLY A 92 16.99 25.22 0.16
CA GLY A 92 18.37 25.53 -0.23
C GLY A 92 18.61 27.02 -0.46
N VAL A 93 17.71 27.69 -1.18
CA VAL A 93 17.81 29.14 -1.45
C VAL A 93 17.76 29.94 -0.15
N VAL A 94 16.82 29.61 0.76
CA VAL A 94 16.71 30.30 2.05
C VAL A 94 17.99 30.13 2.89
N ALA A 95 18.56 28.93 2.94
CA ALA A 95 19.81 28.68 3.65
C ALA A 95 20.98 29.51 3.09
N ILE A 96 21.12 29.59 1.77
CA ILE A 96 22.17 30.39 1.12
C ILE A 96 22.00 31.88 1.41
N MET A 97 20.77 32.42 1.32
CA MET A 97 20.48 33.82 1.60
C MET A 97 20.83 34.20 3.04
N VAL A 98 20.53 33.32 4.00
CA VAL A 98 20.89 33.52 5.42
C VAL A 98 22.40 33.52 5.60
N LEU A 99 23.12 32.56 4.99
CA LEU A 99 24.58 32.51 5.08
C LEU A 99 25.24 33.77 4.50
N VAL A 100 24.83 34.20 3.31
CA VAL A 100 25.34 35.44 2.69
C VAL A 100 24.99 36.66 3.54
N GLY A 101 23.78 36.73 4.10
CA GLY A 101 23.36 37.80 5.00
C GLY A 101 24.22 37.87 6.26
N ILE A 102 24.55 36.73 6.86
CA ILE A 102 25.47 36.67 8.01
C ILE A 102 26.88 37.13 7.61
N PHE A 103 27.43 36.62 6.50
CA PHE A 103 28.78 37.00 6.06
C PHE A 103 28.89 38.48 5.68
N THR A 104 27.88 39.04 5.00
CA THR A 104 27.83 40.47 4.68
C THR A 104 27.68 41.33 5.92
N LYS A 105 26.82 40.95 6.87
CA LYS A 105 26.64 41.67 8.13
C LYS A 105 27.92 41.63 8.99
N LEU A 106 28.58 40.47 9.08
CA LEU A 106 29.86 40.34 9.79
C LEU A 106 31.01 41.05 9.06
N GLY A 107 30.99 41.12 7.73
CA GLY A 107 31.95 41.88 6.93
C GLY A 107 31.79 43.40 7.06
N LEU A 108 30.56 43.88 7.21
CA LEU A 108 30.25 45.28 7.50
C LEU A 108 30.58 45.67 8.94
N GLU A 109 30.47 44.73 9.90
CA GLU A 109 30.88 44.96 11.29
C GLU A 109 32.40 44.88 11.52
N LYS A 110 33.16 44.38 10.53
CA LYS A 110 34.63 44.26 10.57
C LYS A 110 35.36 45.22 9.62
N SER A 111 34.65 46.17 8.99
CA SER A 111 35.24 47.22 8.14
C SER A 111 35.14 48.59 8.77
#